data_AF-A0A969LDV7-F1
#
_entry.id   AF-A0A969LDV7-F1
#
_cell.length_a   1.000
_cell.length_b   1.000
_cell.length_c   1.000
_cell.angle_alpha   90.00
_cell.angle_beta   90.00
_cell.angle_gamma   90.00
#
_symmetry.space_group_name_H-M   'P 1'
#
loop_
_entity.id
_entity.type
_entity.pdbx_description
1 polymer ?
#
loop_
_entity_poly.entity_id
_entity_poly.type
_entity_poly.pdbx_seq_one_letter_code
_entity_poly.pdbx_strand_id
1 'polypeptide(L)'
;MTAESWISGDGRYRLGSLAGAWQKSEAVYIGHTARARARQRRLDEISRLIDELNVVAAEIERRFSELRTDRERSRQELDTAPSDVALREAVLAAANAGQEVARVHQRLQHVETQCRFAEDELLAARETVMKDAADLQLPSAASALTAIGDAVDRFNASYQHLLSAAREWHTARPEQVAQCARETEARDALSQLESTRTETIERAERARARFETLRNAIGQQVELLRQQLATARGAVDTADSDLNRQQVSLNKISEQRAVAHTRSEAAGVALTERAEARVRAIERLQRFTASGLLSAALPQMELPDSAATWTIDPALSLARRAEQALTHVNDDEVHWNRMQHQIGEDLTELLRSLSALGHQASSEPNDWGFTVHIQYQNRLERPDTLANILADDIARDTGVSTTWLFASFSVSLVISALLGPRAGRRDRSRHRQCRAGGLQPPVCRRPGPARRRA
;
A
#
# COMPACT_ATOMS: atom_id res chain seq x y z
N MET A 1 -178.57 144.67 82.61
CA MET A 1 -178.26 145.70 83.63
C MET A 1 -176.91 146.29 83.30
N THR A 2 -176.88 147.61 83.26
CA THR A 2 -175.87 148.48 82.64
C THR A 2 -174.51 148.37 83.30
N ALA A 3 -173.49 148.23 82.45
CA ALA A 3 -172.08 148.14 82.81
C ALA A 3 -171.54 149.49 83.27
N GLU A 4 -170.78 149.48 84.36
CA GLU A 4 -170.11 150.65 84.92
C GLU A 4 -168.65 150.66 84.44
N SER A 5 -168.26 151.66 83.65
CA SER A 5 -166.88 151.87 83.20
C SER A 5 -166.31 153.13 83.84
N TRP A 6 -165.22 153.00 84.59
CA TRP A 6 -164.53 154.14 85.18
C TRP A 6 -163.02 154.07 84.98
N ILE A 7 -162.41 155.25 84.93
CA ILE A 7 -160.98 155.46 84.87
C ILE A 7 -160.66 156.50 85.95
N SER A 8 -159.71 156.18 86.83
CA SER A 8 -159.23 157.09 87.86
C SER A 8 -158.00 157.86 87.38
N GLY A 9 -157.76 159.05 87.93
CA GLY A 9 -156.66 159.94 87.56
C GLY A 9 -155.26 159.35 87.79
N ASP A 10 -155.15 158.27 88.57
CA ASP A 10 -153.92 157.50 88.82
C ASP A 10 -153.70 156.34 87.82
N GLY A 11 -154.50 156.26 86.74
CA GLY A 11 -154.30 155.32 85.63
C GLY A 11 -154.87 153.91 85.86
N ARG A 12 -155.62 153.71 86.94
CA ARG A 12 -156.40 152.50 87.19
C ARG A 12 -157.72 152.57 86.42
N TYR A 13 -158.10 151.48 85.77
CA TYR A 13 -159.35 151.39 85.05
C TYR A 13 -160.07 150.07 85.30
N ARG A 14 -161.40 150.10 85.18
CA ARG A 14 -162.24 148.91 85.21
C ARG A 14 -163.24 148.95 84.07
N LEU A 15 -163.25 147.89 83.27
CA LEU A 15 -164.16 147.69 82.15
C LEU A 15 -164.84 146.33 82.34
N GLY A 16 -165.98 146.34 83.03
CA GLY A 16 -166.65 145.12 83.48
C GLY A 16 -165.82 144.34 84.52
N SER A 17 -165.39 143.13 84.15
CA SER A 17 -164.52 142.27 84.98
C SER A 17 -163.02 142.52 84.76
N LEU A 18 -162.64 143.24 83.71
CA LEU A 18 -161.24 143.56 83.44
C LEU A 18 -160.82 144.77 84.29
N ALA A 19 -159.92 144.55 85.24
CA ALA A 19 -159.27 145.60 86.00
C ALA A 19 -157.77 145.61 85.68
N GLY A 20 -157.21 146.80 85.46
CA GLY A 20 -155.81 146.97 85.15
C GLY A 20 -155.28 148.30 85.67
N ALA A 21 -153.98 148.34 85.92
CA ALA A 21 -153.26 149.58 86.18
C ALA A 21 -152.25 149.74 85.04
N TRP A 22 -152.39 150.82 84.27
CA TRP A 22 -151.38 151.18 83.28
C TRP A 22 -150.58 152.35 83.82
N GLN A 23 -149.32 152.10 84.17
CA GLN A 23 -148.41 153.14 84.62
C GLN A 23 -147.47 153.51 83.47
N LYS A 24 -147.56 154.74 83.02
CA LYS A 24 -146.62 155.33 82.06
C LYS A 24 -145.89 156.46 82.76
N SER A 25 -144.57 156.39 82.81
CA SER A 25 -143.73 157.37 83.51
C SER A 25 -143.91 158.81 82.99
N GLU A 26 -144.37 158.97 81.74
CA GLU A 26 -144.69 160.27 81.14
C GLU A 26 -145.89 160.18 80.20
N ALA A 27 -146.64 161.29 80.06
CA ALA A 27 -147.68 161.44 79.06
C ALA A 27 -147.05 161.47 77.65
N VAL A 28 -147.36 160.48 76.82
CA VAL A 28 -146.76 160.31 75.47
C VAL A 28 -147.70 160.69 74.34
N TYR A 29 -149.00 160.42 74.49
CA TYR A 29 -149.99 160.57 73.41
C TYR A 29 -151.02 161.68 73.63
N ILE A 30 -151.02 162.29 74.82
CA ILE A 30 -151.97 163.33 75.21
C ILE A 30 -151.26 164.68 75.14
N GLY A 31 -151.71 165.56 74.23
CA GLY A 31 -151.07 166.85 73.94
C GLY A 31 -150.06 166.80 72.78
N HIS A 32 -149.92 167.92 72.07
CA HIS A 32 -149.01 168.04 70.92
C HIS A 32 -147.53 167.97 71.34
N THR A 33 -147.17 168.62 72.45
CA THR A 33 -145.80 168.70 72.97
C THR A 33 -145.26 167.35 73.46
N ALA A 34 -146.11 166.56 74.13
CA ALA A 34 -145.81 165.20 74.55
C ALA A 34 -145.48 164.27 73.37
N ARG A 35 -146.31 164.30 72.32
CA ARG A 35 -146.11 163.51 71.09
C ARG A 35 -144.84 163.92 70.34
N ALA A 36 -144.54 165.22 70.27
CA ALA A 36 -143.32 165.73 69.65
C ALA A 36 -142.05 165.25 70.39
N ARG A 37 -142.03 165.34 71.74
CA ARG A 37 -140.89 164.86 72.56
C ARG A 37 -140.70 163.35 72.51
N ALA A 38 -141.78 162.56 72.45
CA ALA A 38 -141.68 161.11 72.31
C ALA A 38 -141.19 160.70 70.92
N ARG A 39 -141.63 161.39 69.86
CA ARG A 39 -141.12 161.18 68.49
C ARG A 39 -139.63 161.52 68.41
N GLN A 40 -139.22 162.64 68.99
CA GLN A 40 -137.81 163.04 69.00
C GLN A 40 -136.93 162.00 69.69
N ARG A 41 -137.29 161.55 70.89
CA ARG A 41 -136.55 160.49 71.59
C ARG A 41 -136.45 159.19 70.79
N ARG A 42 -137.53 158.79 70.13
CA ARG A 42 -137.52 157.58 69.29
C ARG A 42 -136.65 157.76 68.05
N LEU A 43 -136.63 158.95 67.45
CA LEU A 43 -135.71 159.27 66.36
C LEU A 43 -134.25 159.26 66.83
N ASP A 44 -133.96 159.85 67.99
CA ASP A 44 -132.59 159.86 68.56
C ASP A 44 -132.11 158.43 68.88
N GLU A 45 -132.99 157.57 69.40
CA GLU A 45 -132.69 156.16 69.67
C GLU A 45 -132.44 155.37 68.37
N ILE A 46 -133.28 155.57 67.35
CA ILE A 46 -133.10 154.95 66.04
C ILE A 46 -131.80 155.45 65.38
N SER A 47 -131.50 156.74 65.46
CA SER A 47 -130.25 157.32 64.95
C SER A 47 -129.04 156.69 65.63
N ARG A 48 -129.05 156.55 66.97
CA ARG A 48 -127.98 155.85 67.69
C ARG A 48 -127.82 154.39 67.24
N LEU A 49 -128.94 153.66 67.08
CA LEU A 49 -128.89 152.27 66.62
C LEU A 49 -128.38 152.15 65.17
N ILE A 50 -128.73 153.11 64.30
CA ILE A 50 -128.20 153.18 62.93
C ILE A 50 -126.70 153.42 62.96
N ASP A 51 -126.22 154.34 63.79
CA ASP A 51 -124.79 154.63 63.92
C ASP A 51 -124.02 153.40 64.46
N GLU A 52 -124.55 152.72 65.47
CA GLU A 52 -123.96 151.48 66.01
C GLU A 52 -123.91 150.37 64.95
N LEU A 53 -125.00 150.14 64.21
CA LEU A 53 -125.03 149.14 63.14
C LEU A 53 -124.09 149.49 61.98
N ASN A 54 -123.96 150.78 61.64
CA ASN A 54 -123.03 151.24 60.62
C ASN A 54 -121.57 150.99 61.03
N VAL A 55 -121.23 151.21 62.31
CA VAL A 55 -119.89 150.87 62.84
C VAL A 55 -119.62 149.37 62.73
N VAL A 56 -120.59 148.52 63.10
CA VAL A 56 -120.46 147.06 62.99
C VAL A 56 -120.34 146.61 61.53
N ALA A 57 -121.16 147.17 60.63
CA ALA A 57 -121.11 146.85 59.21
C ALA A 57 -119.77 147.25 58.57
N ALA A 58 -119.24 148.43 58.91
CA ALA A 58 -117.94 148.89 58.44
C ALA A 58 -116.80 147.99 58.94
N GLU A 59 -116.86 147.52 60.19
CA GLU A 59 -115.87 146.59 60.75
C GLU A 59 -115.93 145.21 60.06
N ILE A 60 -117.12 144.70 59.76
CA ILE A 60 -117.28 143.43 59.02
C ILE A 60 -116.74 143.57 57.59
N GLU A 61 -117.04 144.66 56.89
CA GLU A 61 -116.53 144.91 55.54
C GLU A 61 -115.00 145.04 55.53
N ARG A 62 -114.43 145.71 56.56
CA ARG A 62 -112.97 145.77 56.76
C ARG A 62 -112.38 144.36 56.89
N ARG A 63 -112.95 143.49 57.73
CA ARG A 63 -112.46 142.10 57.91
C ARG A 63 -112.59 141.26 56.64
N PHE A 64 -113.67 141.42 55.88
CA PHE A 64 -113.83 140.72 54.61
C PHE A 64 -112.82 141.18 53.56
N SER A 65 -112.52 142.47 53.50
CA SER A 65 -111.49 142.98 52.59
C SER A 65 -110.09 142.47 52.97
N GLU A 66 -109.76 142.44 54.27
CA GLU A 66 -108.51 141.83 54.77
C GLU A 66 -108.39 140.35 54.38
N LEU A 67 -109.43 139.54 54.65
CA LEU A 67 -109.44 138.12 54.26
C LEU A 67 -109.34 137.92 52.75
N ARG A 68 -109.93 138.81 51.94
CA ARG A 68 -109.83 138.74 50.48
C ARG A 68 -108.38 139.00 50.04
N THR A 69 -107.74 140.03 50.59
CA THR A 69 -106.34 140.35 50.31
C THR A 69 -105.40 139.21 50.74
N ASP A 70 -105.61 138.64 51.93
CA ASP A 70 -104.81 137.51 52.41
C ASP A 70 -104.97 136.27 51.52
N ARG A 71 -106.18 136.02 51.03
CA ARG A 71 -106.46 134.90 50.12
C ARG A 71 -105.83 135.10 48.75
N GLU A 72 -105.90 136.32 48.20
CA GLU A 72 -105.24 136.67 46.93
C GLU A 72 -103.72 136.55 47.06
N ARG A 73 -103.15 137.05 48.17
CA ARG A 73 -101.72 136.91 48.47
C ARG A 73 -101.30 135.45 48.58
N SER A 74 -102.01 134.64 49.36
CA SER A 74 -101.70 133.21 49.50
C SER A 74 -101.79 132.47 48.17
N ARG A 75 -102.76 132.83 47.32
CA ARG A 75 -102.90 132.26 45.98
C ARG A 75 -101.74 132.65 45.06
N GLN A 76 -101.32 133.92 45.08
CA GLN A 76 -100.15 134.37 44.33
C GLN A 76 -98.88 133.68 44.82
N GLU A 77 -98.70 133.52 46.14
CA GLU A 77 -97.58 132.79 46.73
C GLU A 77 -97.57 131.32 46.27
N LEU A 78 -98.74 130.67 46.16
CA LEU A 78 -98.86 129.30 45.62
C LEU A 78 -98.60 129.24 44.10
N ASP A 79 -99.19 130.14 43.31
CA ASP A 79 -99.07 130.15 41.85
C ASP A 79 -97.65 130.53 41.39
N THR A 80 -96.92 131.32 42.20
CA THR A 80 -95.51 131.70 41.95
C THR A 80 -94.51 130.78 42.64
N ALA A 81 -94.96 129.78 43.41
CA ALA A 81 -94.08 128.82 44.05
C ALA A 81 -93.35 127.97 42.98
N PRO A 82 -92.01 127.96 42.96
CA PRO A 82 -91.27 127.11 42.03
C PRO A 82 -91.49 125.62 42.35
N SER A 83 -91.62 124.80 41.30
CA SER A 83 -91.77 123.35 41.43
C SER A 83 -90.48 122.70 41.96
N ASP A 84 -90.61 121.77 42.90
CA ASP A 84 -89.51 120.99 43.48
C ASP A 84 -89.05 119.82 42.59
N VAL A 85 -89.69 119.61 41.43
CA VAL A 85 -89.40 118.51 40.51
C VAL A 85 -87.95 118.56 40.02
N ALA A 86 -87.45 119.74 39.60
CA ALA A 86 -86.07 119.87 39.11
C ALA A 86 -85.03 119.54 40.20
N LEU A 87 -85.30 119.89 41.47
CA LEU A 87 -84.44 119.53 42.59
C LEU A 87 -84.49 118.03 42.86
N ARG A 88 -85.68 117.41 42.85
CA ARG A 88 -85.83 115.96 43.02
C ARG A 88 -85.15 115.18 41.91
N GLU A 89 -85.28 115.61 40.66
CA GLU A 89 -84.58 115.01 39.51
C GLU A 89 -83.06 115.13 39.63
N ALA A 90 -82.55 116.31 40.03
CA ALA A 90 -81.12 116.50 40.26
C ALA A 90 -80.58 115.62 41.40
N VAL A 91 -81.32 115.47 42.50
CA VAL A 91 -80.96 114.59 43.62
C VAL A 91 -80.94 113.12 43.19
N LEU A 92 -81.93 112.66 42.41
CA LEU A 92 -81.95 111.30 41.88
C LEU A 92 -80.82 111.06 40.88
N ALA A 93 -80.54 112.01 40.00
CA ALA A 93 -79.43 111.93 39.06
C ALA A 93 -78.08 111.86 39.78
N ALA A 94 -77.87 112.67 40.83
CA ALA A 94 -76.67 112.63 41.65
C ALA A 94 -76.52 111.29 42.41
N ALA A 95 -77.62 110.76 42.95
CA ALA A 95 -77.63 109.46 43.62
C ALA A 95 -77.28 108.31 42.66
N ASN A 96 -77.88 108.29 41.47
CA ASN A 96 -77.58 107.30 40.44
C ASN A 96 -76.14 107.39 39.94
N ALA A 97 -75.64 108.61 39.70
CA ALA A 97 -74.24 108.83 39.34
C ALA A 97 -73.29 108.34 40.45
N GLY A 98 -73.61 108.59 41.72
CA GLY A 98 -72.86 108.08 42.86
C GLY A 98 -72.83 106.55 42.94
N GLN A 99 -73.96 105.89 42.66
CA GLN A 99 -74.04 104.42 42.61
C GLN A 99 -73.21 103.84 41.46
N GLU A 100 -73.25 104.44 40.27
CA GLU A 100 -72.43 104.00 39.13
C GLU A 100 -70.93 104.17 39.40
N VAL A 101 -70.53 105.31 39.99
CA VAL A 101 -69.13 105.51 40.40
C VAL A 101 -68.70 104.47 41.43
N ALA A 102 -69.54 104.16 42.43
CA ALA A 102 -69.25 103.13 43.43
C ALA A 102 -69.11 101.73 42.78
N ARG A 103 -70.00 101.38 41.86
CA ARG A 103 -69.95 100.10 41.11
C ARG A 103 -68.68 99.97 40.28
N VAL A 104 -68.29 101.03 39.57
CA VAL A 104 -67.06 101.04 38.76
C VAL A 104 -65.83 100.94 39.66
N HIS A 105 -65.79 101.65 40.79
CA HIS A 105 -64.69 101.54 41.76
C HIS A 105 -64.56 100.14 42.34
N GLN A 106 -65.67 99.51 42.72
CA GLN A 106 -65.66 98.11 43.22
C GLN A 106 -65.10 97.14 42.16
N ARG A 107 -65.50 97.30 40.90
CA ARG A 107 -64.97 96.48 39.80
C ARG A 107 -63.48 96.73 39.57
N LEU A 108 -63.03 97.98 39.64
CA LEU A 108 -61.62 98.33 39.51
C LEU A 108 -60.81 97.70 40.65
N GLN A 109 -61.23 97.88 41.91
CA GLN A 109 -60.57 97.28 43.08
C GLN A 109 -60.49 95.76 42.98
N HIS A 110 -61.54 95.10 42.48
CA HIS A 110 -61.52 93.66 42.26
C HIS A 110 -60.46 93.25 41.23
N VAL A 111 -60.41 93.92 40.08
CA VAL A 111 -59.41 93.64 39.03
C VAL A 111 -58.00 93.97 39.49
N GLU A 112 -57.78 95.08 40.20
CA GLU A 112 -56.49 95.43 40.78
C GLU A 112 -56.01 94.37 41.78
N THR A 113 -56.91 93.85 42.61
CA THR A 113 -56.59 92.78 43.56
C THR A 113 -56.21 91.49 42.83
N GLN A 114 -56.93 91.12 41.78
CA GLN A 114 -56.60 89.96 40.93
C GLN A 114 -55.25 90.13 40.23
N CYS A 115 -54.97 91.32 39.72
CA CYS A 115 -53.70 91.60 39.06
C CYS A 115 -52.53 91.50 40.03
N ARG A 116 -52.65 92.10 41.23
CA ARG A 116 -51.62 91.99 42.28
C ARG A 116 -51.38 90.55 42.70
N PHE A 117 -52.46 89.77 42.89
CA PHE A 117 -52.33 88.36 43.24
C PHE A 117 -51.58 87.56 42.16
N ALA A 118 -51.90 87.79 40.88
CA ALA A 118 -51.19 87.14 39.77
C ALA A 118 -49.72 87.58 39.65
N GLU A 119 -49.41 88.84 39.94
CA GLU A 119 -48.03 89.35 40.01
C GLU A 119 -47.25 88.70 41.16
N ASP A 120 -47.85 88.59 42.33
CA ASP A 120 -47.26 87.93 43.50
C ASP A 120 -47.01 86.43 43.22
N GLU A 121 -47.95 85.72 42.59
CA GLU A 121 -47.76 84.32 42.17
C GLU A 121 -46.62 84.16 41.15
N LEU A 122 -46.51 85.08 40.18
CA LEU A 122 -45.43 85.06 39.19
C LEU A 122 -44.07 85.32 39.85
N LEU A 123 -43.99 86.27 40.78
CA LEU A 123 -42.76 86.56 41.53
C LEU A 123 -42.35 85.35 42.38
N ALA A 124 -43.28 84.76 43.12
CA ALA A 124 -43.03 83.56 43.93
C ALA A 124 -42.54 82.39 43.05
N ALA A 125 -43.18 82.14 41.91
CA ALA A 125 -42.75 81.10 40.97
C ALA A 125 -41.37 81.37 40.35
N ARG A 126 -40.99 82.64 40.15
CA ARG A 126 -39.64 82.99 39.69
C ARG A 126 -38.61 82.78 40.80
N GLU A 127 -38.92 83.17 42.03
CA GLU A 127 -38.04 82.97 43.17
C GLU A 127 -37.78 81.48 43.43
N THR A 128 -38.80 80.62 43.33
CA THR A 128 -38.61 79.16 43.46
C THR A 128 -37.70 78.62 42.37
N VAL A 129 -37.92 78.99 41.09
CA VAL A 129 -37.04 78.56 39.99
C VAL A 129 -35.61 79.06 40.19
N MET A 130 -35.40 80.30 40.63
CA MET A 130 -34.05 80.81 40.91
C MET A 130 -33.39 80.09 42.07
N LYS A 131 -34.15 79.79 43.14
CA LYS A 131 -33.65 79.06 44.31
C LYS A 131 -33.27 77.63 43.94
N ASP A 132 -34.15 76.91 43.27
CA ASP A 132 -33.89 75.53 42.83
C ASP A 132 -32.71 75.47 41.85
N ALA A 133 -32.61 76.45 40.94
CA ALA A 133 -31.46 76.60 40.05
C ALA A 133 -30.15 76.84 40.83
N ALA A 134 -30.17 77.70 41.85
CA ALA A 134 -29.00 77.95 42.70
C ALA A 134 -28.61 76.72 43.54
N ASP A 135 -29.59 76.05 44.17
CA ASP A 135 -29.40 74.88 45.01
C ASP A 135 -28.80 73.70 44.22
N LEU A 136 -29.26 73.50 42.98
CA LEU A 136 -28.76 72.47 42.07
C LEU A 136 -27.54 72.91 41.25
N GLN A 137 -27.11 74.17 41.39
CA GLN A 137 -26.07 74.80 40.56
C GLN A 137 -26.35 74.68 39.04
N LEU A 138 -27.63 74.77 38.67
CA LEU A 138 -28.11 74.71 37.30
C LEU A 138 -28.52 76.10 36.78
N PRO A 139 -28.51 76.34 35.46
CA PRO A 139 -29.11 77.52 34.88
C PRO A 139 -30.63 77.56 35.10
N SER A 140 -31.18 78.74 35.34
CA SER A 140 -32.64 78.93 35.51
C SER A 140 -33.41 79.04 34.18
N ALA A 141 -32.70 79.20 33.05
CA ALA A 141 -33.31 79.26 31.73
C ALA A 141 -33.57 77.85 31.17
N ALA A 142 -34.81 77.59 30.74
CA ALA A 142 -35.23 76.28 30.24
C ALA A 142 -34.38 75.77 29.05
N SER A 143 -33.99 76.64 28.11
CA SER A 143 -33.16 76.27 26.97
C SER A 143 -31.76 75.80 27.36
N ALA A 144 -31.18 76.36 28.44
CA ALA A 144 -29.88 75.96 28.94
C ALA A 144 -29.95 74.61 29.67
N LEU A 145 -31.06 74.30 30.34
CA LEU A 145 -31.31 72.98 30.94
C LEU A 145 -31.40 71.87 29.88
N THR A 146 -32.00 72.15 28.72
CA THR A 146 -32.06 71.18 27.61
C THR A 146 -30.65 70.75 27.17
N ALA A 147 -29.72 71.70 27.02
CA ALA A 147 -28.36 71.39 26.62
C ALA A 147 -27.60 70.53 27.66
N ILE A 148 -27.87 70.74 28.96
CA ILE A 148 -27.32 69.92 30.05
C ILE A 148 -27.95 68.53 30.02
N GLY A 149 -29.27 68.43 29.84
CA GLY A 149 -29.98 67.15 29.68
C GLY A 149 -29.38 66.32 28.55
N ASP A 150 -29.22 66.92 27.37
CA ASP A 150 -28.59 66.26 26.22
C ASP A 150 -27.14 65.83 26.51
N ALA A 151 -26.39 66.62 27.31
CA ALA A 151 -25.04 66.28 27.70
C ALA A 151 -25.01 65.09 28.69
N VAL A 152 -25.94 65.03 29.63
CA VAL A 152 -26.09 63.90 30.57
C VAL A 152 -26.50 62.64 29.82
N ASP A 153 -27.41 62.74 28.86
CA ASP A 153 -27.82 61.60 28.03
C ASP A 153 -26.66 61.07 27.18
N ARG A 154 -25.90 61.97 26.54
CA ARG A 154 -24.67 61.61 25.81
C ARG A 154 -23.62 60.98 26.72
N PHE A 155 -23.46 61.51 27.94
CA PHE A 155 -22.54 60.94 28.93
C PHE A 155 -22.98 59.53 29.33
N ASN A 156 -24.27 59.33 29.64
CA ASN A 156 -24.79 58.03 30.04
C ASN A 156 -24.64 57.01 28.90
N ALA A 157 -24.98 57.37 27.66
CA ALA A 157 -24.76 56.50 26.50
C ALA A 157 -23.27 56.12 26.34
N SER A 158 -22.38 57.11 26.41
CA SER A 158 -20.92 56.88 26.31
C SER A 158 -20.39 56.00 27.45
N TYR A 159 -20.90 56.19 28.66
CA TYR A 159 -20.56 55.38 29.83
C TYR A 159 -21.01 53.92 29.66
N GLN A 160 -22.23 53.69 29.16
CA GLN A 160 -22.69 52.32 28.87
C GLN A 160 -21.84 51.64 27.79
N HIS A 161 -21.48 52.37 26.72
CA HIS A 161 -20.56 51.86 25.69
C HIS A 161 -19.18 51.53 26.25
N LEU A 162 -18.64 52.36 27.14
CA LEU A 162 -17.36 52.08 27.79
C LEU A 162 -17.46 50.84 28.68
N LEU A 163 -18.55 50.67 29.43
CA LEU A 163 -18.77 49.49 30.25
C LEU A 163 -18.92 48.22 29.40
N SER A 164 -19.65 48.27 28.28
CA SER A 164 -19.78 47.12 27.39
C SER A 164 -18.44 46.75 26.77
N ALA A 165 -17.70 47.73 26.24
CA ALA A 165 -16.37 47.51 25.66
C ALA A 165 -15.37 46.98 26.70
N ALA A 166 -15.39 47.48 27.94
CA ALA A 166 -14.55 46.99 29.01
C ALA A 166 -14.90 45.53 29.40
N ARG A 167 -16.19 45.19 29.44
CA ARG A 167 -16.65 43.80 29.68
C ARG A 167 -16.23 42.87 28.55
N GLU A 168 -16.47 43.26 27.30
CA GLU A 168 -16.07 42.51 26.11
C GLU A 168 -14.56 42.26 26.10
N TRP A 169 -13.76 43.29 26.34
CA TRP A 169 -12.32 43.17 26.46
C TRP A 169 -11.92 42.22 27.60
N HIS A 170 -12.56 42.34 28.77
CA HIS A 170 -12.26 41.48 29.91
C HIS A 170 -12.60 40.01 29.62
N THR A 171 -13.72 39.75 28.92
CA THR A 171 -14.11 38.40 28.51
C THR A 171 -13.24 37.83 27.38
N ALA A 172 -12.79 38.67 26.44
CA ALA A 172 -11.98 38.25 25.30
C ALA A 172 -10.49 38.06 25.65
N ARG A 173 -9.98 38.79 26.65
CA ARG A 173 -8.58 38.72 27.08
C ARG A 173 -8.09 37.30 27.43
N PRO A 174 -8.79 36.47 28.23
CA PRO A 174 -8.33 35.11 28.52
C PRO A 174 -8.29 34.24 27.26
N GLU A 175 -9.25 34.40 26.34
CA GLU A 175 -9.27 33.68 25.07
C GLU A 175 -8.10 34.11 24.17
N GLN A 176 -7.77 35.41 24.12
CA GLN A 176 -6.58 35.90 23.42
C GLN A 176 -5.29 35.31 24.00
N VAL A 177 -5.16 35.27 25.34
CA VAL A 177 -3.98 34.68 26.00
C VAL A 177 -3.89 33.18 25.70
N ALA A 178 -5.00 32.46 25.76
CA ALA A 178 -5.06 31.03 25.41
C ALA A 178 -4.70 30.80 23.93
N GLN A 179 -5.15 31.68 23.03
CA GLN A 179 -4.84 31.59 21.61
C GLN A 179 -3.36 31.84 21.34
N CYS A 180 -2.74 32.83 21.99
CA CYS A 180 -1.30 33.05 21.93
C CYS A 180 -0.55 31.82 22.47
N ALA A 181 -0.98 31.23 23.58
CA ALA A 181 -0.35 30.02 24.12
C ALA A 181 -0.40 28.85 23.12
N ARG A 182 -1.57 28.59 22.51
CA ARG A 182 -1.73 27.56 21.45
C ARG A 182 -0.86 27.83 20.23
N GLU A 183 -0.74 29.08 19.82
CA GLU A 183 0.12 29.47 18.69
C GLU A 183 1.60 29.22 19.01
N THR A 184 2.01 29.49 20.26
CA THR A 184 3.38 29.21 20.71
C THR A 184 3.63 27.69 20.76
N GLU A 185 2.71 26.91 21.33
CA GLU A 185 2.79 25.44 21.36
C GLU A 185 2.85 24.83 19.95
N ALA A 186 2.01 25.32 19.02
CA ALA A 186 2.02 24.87 17.63
C ALA A 186 3.35 25.22 16.92
N ARG A 187 3.93 26.39 17.22
CA ARG A 187 5.23 26.80 16.68
C ARG A 187 6.37 25.94 17.23
N ASP A 188 6.34 25.62 18.51
CA ASP A 188 7.33 24.74 19.15
C ASP A 188 7.23 23.31 18.62
N ALA A 189 6.00 22.79 18.46
CA ALA A 189 5.76 21.48 17.85
C ALA A 189 6.27 21.42 16.40
N LEU A 190 6.04 22.49 15.61
CA LEU A 190 6.59 22.58 14.25
C LEU A 190 8.12 22.54 14.26
N SER A 191 8.76 23.31 15.14
CA SER A 191 10.23 23.31 15.27
C SER A 191 10.78 21.94 15.65
N GLN A 192 10.11 21.22 16.57
CA GLN A 192 10.47 19.85 16.94
C GLN A 192 10.27 18.84 15.80
N LEU A 193 9.22 18.99 15.00
CA LEU A 193 9.00 18.16 13.82
C LEU A 193 10.05 18.42 12.75
N GLU A 194 10.44 19.69 12.54
CA GLU A 194 11.52 20.07 11.63
C GLU A 194 12.86 19.49 12.08
N SER A 195 13.21 19.59 13.36
CA SER A 195 14.46 18.99 13.87
C SER A 195 14.44 17.46 13.70
N THR A 196 13.34 16.79 14.05
CA THR A 196 13.19 15.35 13.86
C THR A 196 13.28 14.96 12.38
N ARG A 197 12.71 15.77 11.48
CA ARG A 197 12.82 15.58 10.04
C ARG A 197 14.28 15.69 9.57
N THR A 198 15.02 16.70 10.03
CA THR A 198 16.45 16.82 9.69
C THR A 198 17.24 15.62 10.17
N GLU A 199 17.04 15.16 11.41
CA GLU A 199 17.74 13.99 11.94
C GLU A 199 17.39 12.71 11.17
N THR A 200 16.14 12.53 10.78
CA THR A 200 15.70 11.34 10.02
C THR A 200 16.28 11.33 8.60
N ILE A 201 16.36 12.50 7.95
CA ILE A 201 17.04 12.65 6.66
C ILE A 201 18.53 12.30 6.81
N GLU A 202 19.22 12.88 7.78
CA GLU A 202 20.64 12.57 8.01
C GLU A 202 20.87 11.08 8.31
N ARG A 203 20.02 10.46 9.13
CA ARG A 203 20.07 9.01 9.41
C ARG A 203 19.89 8.20 8.12
N ALA A 204 18.93 8.58 7.27
CA ALA A 204 18.68 7.92 5.99
C ALA A 204 19.87 8.08 5.02
N GLU A 205 20.45 9.27 4.92
CA GLU A 205 21.65 9.53 4.11
C GLU A 205 22.85 8.73 4.60
N ARG A 206 23.10 8.70 5.92
CA ARG A 206 24.17 7.87 6.51
C ARG A 206 23.95 6.38 6.23
N ALA A 207 22.72 5.89 6.35
CA ALA A 207 22.38 4.50 6.04
C ALA A 207 22.59 4.18 4.56
N ARG A 208 22.20 5.09 3.66
CA ARG A 208 22.40 4.95 2.22
C ARG A 208 23.89 4.94 1.85
N ALA A 209 24.68 5.85 2.39
CA ALA A 209 26.13 5.87 2.17
C ALA A 209 26.81 4.58 2.64
N ARG A 210 26.42 4.05 3.82
CA ARG A 210 26.89 2.74 4.31
C ARG A 210 26.50 1.60 3.37
N PHE A 211 25.24 1.57 2.89
CA PHE A 211 24.77 0.57 1.95
C PHE A 211 25.56 0.62 0.64
N GLU A 212 25.76 1.80 0.05
CA GLU A 212 26.53 1.97 -1.19
C GLU A 212 27.99 1.52 -1.00
N THR A 213 28.60 1.87 0.13
CA THR A 213 29.96 1.42 0.49
C THR A 213 30.04 -0.11 0.59
N LEU A 214 29.12 -0.74 1.33
CA LEU A 214 29.06 -2.20 1.48
C LEU A 214 28.77 -2.90 0.16
N ARG A 215 27.82 -2.38 -0.63
CA ARG A 215 27.48 -2.92 -1.95
C ARG A 215 28.69 -2.87 -2.89
N ASN A 216 29.45 -1.78 -2.88
CA ASN A 216 30.64 -1.66 -3.70
C ASN A 216 31.76 -2.60 -3.22
N ALA A 217 32.01 -2.67 -1.91
CA ALA A 217 33.05 -3.53 -1.33
C ALA A 217 32.73 -5.03 -1.48
N ILE A 218 31.53 -5.45 -1.08
CA ILE A 218 31.08 -6.85 -1.19
C ILE A 218 30.88 -7.21 -2.66
N GLY A 219 30.37 -6.29 -3.50
CA GLY A 219 30.24 -6.51 -4.93
C GLY A 219 31.59 -6.78 -5.59
N GLN A 220 32.63 -6.01 -5.27
CA GLN A 220 34.00 -6.26 -5.72
C GLN A 220 34.55 -7.59 -5.21
N GLN A 221 34.33 -7.93 -3.93
CA GLN A 221 34.77 -9.20 -3.36
C GLN A 221 34.07 -10.42 -3.98
N VAL A 222 32.75 -10.34 -4.20
CA VAL A 222 31.96 -11.41 -4.85
C VAL A 222 32.41 -11.60 -6.29
N GLU A 223 32.69 -10.51 -7.01
CA GLU A 223 33.18 -10.61 -8.39
C GLU A 223 34.58 -11.23 -8.44
N LEU A 224 35.47 -10.85 -7.51
CA LEU A 224 36.79 -11.47 -7.36
C LEU A 224 36.67 -12.97 -7.05
N LEU A 225 35.80 -13.37 -6.11
CA LEU A 225 35.57 -14.77 -5.77
C LEU A 225 34.97 -15.56 -6.94
N ARG A 226 34.04 -14.97 -7.70
CA ARG A 226 33.49 -15.58 -8.91
C ARG A 226 34.55 -15.79 -9.98
N GLN A 227 35.43 -14.80 -10.19
CA GLN A 227 36.57 -14.93 -11.10
C GLN A 227 37.50 -16.05 -10.64
N GLN A 228 37.90 -16.06 -9.37
CA GLN A 228 38.76 -17.12 -8.80
C GLN A 228 38.12 -18.51 -8.96
N LEU A 229 36.81 -18.63 -8.73
CA LEU A 229 36.09 -19.89 -8.86
C LEU A 229 35.97 -20.33 -10.32
N ALA A 230 35.77 -19.39 -11.26
CA ALA A 230 35.80 -19.68 -12.69
C ALA A 230 37.20 -20.15 -13.15
N THR A 231 38.26 -19.49 -12.68
CA THR A 231 39.64 -19.91 -12.94
C THR A 231 39.94 -21.28 -12.36
N ALA A 232 39.53 -21.54 -11.11
CA ALA A 232 39.73 -22.83 -10.46
C ALA A 232 38.95 -23.96 -11.17
N ARG A 233 37.70 -23.72 -11.59
CA ARG A 233 36.93 -24.67 -12.40
C ARG A 233 37.61 -24.96 -13.74
N GLY A 234 38.05 -23.92 -14.44
CA GLY A 234 38.81 -24.09 -15.68
C GLY A 234 40.08 -24.93 -15.48
N ALA A 235 40.81 -24.72 -14.38
CA ALA A 235 41.98 -25.51 -14.03
C ALA A 235 41.64 -26.99 -13.77
N VAL A 236 40.53 -27.27 -13.06
CA VAL A 236 40.04 -28.64 -12.84
C VAL A 236 39.63 -29.30 -14.15
N ASP A 237 38.87 -28.62 -15.00
CA ASP A 237 38.44 -29.17 -16.30
C ASP A 237 39.64 -29.51 -17.20
N THR A 238 40.69 -28.67 -17.18
CA THR A 238 41.94 -28.96 -17.90
C THR A 238 42.67 -30.16 -17.31
N ALA A 239 42.76 -30.26 -15.98
CA ALA A 239 43.42 -31.37 -15.31
C ALA A 239 42.70 -32.70 -15.55
N ASP A 240 41.37 -32.74 -15.52
CA ASP A 240 40.57 -33.93 -15.84
C ASP A 240 40.72 -34.34 -17.32
N SER A 241 40.76 -33.36 -18.22
CA SER A 241 41.01 -33.62 -19.65
C SER A 241 42.40 -34.21 -19.89
N ASP A 242 43.41 -33.72 -19.19
CA ASP A 242 44.77 -34.24 -19.25
C ASP A 242 44.90 -35.62 -18.60
N LEU A 243 44.27 -35.85 -17.45
CA LEU A 243 44.19 -37.15 -16.78
C LEU A 243 43.57 -38.19 -17.72
N ASN A 244 42.43 -37.87 -18.34
CA ASN A 244 41.79 -38.76 -19.31
C ASN A 244 42.70 -39.07 -20.50
N ARG A 245 43.42 -38.08 -21.02
CA ARG A 245 44.38 -38.27 -22.12
C ARG A 245 45.53 -39.21 -21.71
N GLN A 246 46.06 -39.04 -20.50
CA GLN A 246 47.12 -39.91 -19.96
C GLN A 246 46.60 -41.33 -19.71
N GLN A 247 45.38 -41.48 -19.17
CA GLN A 247 44.75 -42.79 -18.93
C GLN A 247 44.58 -43.58 -20.24
N VAL A 248 44.12 -42.92 -21.31
CA VAL A 248 43.99 -43.53 -22.64
C VAL A 248 45.37 -43.96 -23.18
N SER A 249 46.40 -43.14 -22.99
CA SER A 249 47.78 -43.48 -23.38
C SER A 249 48.31 -44.69 -22.62
N LEU A 250 48.14 -44.72 -21.29
CA LEU A 250 48.51 -45.84 -20.44
C LEU A 250 47.80 -47.13 -20.84
N ASN A 251 46.49 -47.09 -21.09
CA ASN A 251 45.73 -48.25 -21.53
C ASN A 251 46.29 -48.81 -22.86
N LYS A 252 46.57 -47.94 -23.83
CA LYS A 252 47.15 -48.34 -25.12
C LYS A 252 48.53 -48.98 -24.97
N ILE A 253 49.40 -48.42 -24.13
CA ILE A 253 50.73 -48.99 -23.85
C ILE A 253 50.59 -50.34 -23.12
N SER A 254 49.64 -50.47 -22.19
CA SER A 254 49.40 -51.71 -21.46
C SER A 254 48.89 -52.84 -22.36
N GLU A 255 48.01 -52.52 -23.33
CA GLU A 255 47.49 -53.46 -24.32
C GLU A 255 48.61 -53.95 -25.24
N GLN A 256 49.46 -53.03 -25.73
CA GLN A 256 50.64 -53.38 -26.53
C GLN A 256 51.59 -54.31 -25.76
N ARG A 257 51.80 -54.06 -24.47
CA ARG A 257 52.61 -54.93 -23.60
C ARG A 257 52.00 -56.32 -23.44
N ALA A 258 50.68 -56.42 -23.26
CA ALA A 258 49.98 -57.70 -23.14
C ALA A 258 50.07 -58.55 -24.43
N VAL A 259 49.91 -57.92 -25.60
CA VAL A 259 50.07 -58.57 -26.91
C VAL A 259 51.52 -59.04 -27.12
N ALA A 260 52.51 -58.28 -26.69
CA ALA A 260 53.92 -58.69 -26.78
C ALA A 260 54.23 -59.89 -25.85
N HIS A 261 53.70 -59.88 -24.62
CA HIS A 261 53.91 -60.96 -23.65
C HIS A 261 53.32 -62.30 -24.13
N THR A 262 52.07 -62.29 -24.59
CA THR A 262 51.40 -63.48 -25.14
C THR A 262 52.12 -64.08 -26.36
N ARG A 263 52.67 -63.25 -27.25
CA ARG A 263 53.51 -63.72 -28.37
C ARG A 263 54.81 -64.39 -27.91
N SER A 264 55.42 -63.88 -26.84
CA SER A 264 56.63 -64.48 -26.26
C SER A 264 56.34 -65.85 -25.66
N GLU A 265 55.22 -66.01 -24.94
CA GLU A 265 54.82 -67.30 -24.37
C GLU A 265 54.54 -68.34 -25.47
N ALA A 266 53.78 -67.96 -26.50
CA ALA A 266 53.48 -68.85 -27.64
C ALA A 266 54.75 -69.32 -28.38
N ALA A 267 55.74 -68.43 -28.54
CA ALA A 267 57.02 -68.80 -29.15
C ALA A 267 57.85 -69.76 -28.27
N GLY A 268 57.77 -69.62 -26.94
CA GLY A 268 58.42 -70.51 -25.98
C GLY A 268 57.86 -71.94 -26.04
N VAL A 269 56.54 -72.08 -26.06
CA VAL A 269 55.86 -73.39 -26.16
C VAL A 269 56.20 -74.12 -27.45
N ALA A 270 56.23 -73.41 -28.59
CA ALA A 270 56.59 -74.01 -29.87
C ALA A 270 58.04 -74.52 -29.94
N LEU A 271 58.97 -73.87 -29.22
CA LEU A 271 60.37 -74.30 -29.15
C LEU A 271 60.50 -75.63 -28.38
N THR A 272 59.83 -75.77 -27.24
CA THR A 272 59.87 -76.98 -26.41
C THR A 272 59.29 -78.19 -27.14
N GLU A 273 58.15 -78.03 -27.82
CA GLU A 273 57.53 -79.13 -28.59
C GLU A 273 58.46 -79.65 -29.70
N ARG A 274 59.14 -78.74 -30.42
CA ARG A 274 60.08 -79.10 -31.50
C ARG A 274 61.38 -79.72 -30.98
N ALA A 275 61.80 -79.39 -29.76
CA ALA A 275 62.96 -80.00 -29.12
C ALA A 275 62.64 -81.45 -28.70
N GLU A 276 61.49 -81.70 -28.07
CA GLU A 276 61.07 -83.04 -27.65
C GLU A 276 60.83 -84.00 -28.82
N ALA A 277 60.18 -83.52 -29.89
CA ALA A 277 59.99 -84.31 -31.11
C ALA A 277 61.33 -84.77 -31.72
N ARG A 278 62.37 -83.95 -31.58
CA ARG A 278 63.71 -84.25 -32.09
C ARG A 278 64.42 -85.33 -31.26
N VAL A 279 64.36 -85.23 -29.93
CA VAL A 279 64.94 -86.25 -29.03
C VAL A 279 64.33 -87.62 -29.30
N ARG A 280 62.99 -87.70 -29.42
CA ARG A 280 62.28 -88.96 -29.73
C ARG A 280 62.72 -89.60 -31.07
N ALA A 281 63.01 -88.79 -32.08
CA ALA A 281 63.46 -89.29 -33.39
C ALA A 281 64.88 -89.87 -33.33
N ILE A 282 65.78 -89.23 -32.56
CA ILE A 282 67.16 -89.69 -32.38
C ILE A 282 67.19 -91.01 -31.60
N GLU A 283 66.40 -91.14 -30.53
CA GLU A 283 66.31 -92.39 -29.76
C GLU A 283 65.80 -93.56 -30.60
N ARG A 284 64.79 -93.35 -31.46
CA ARG A 284 64.29 -94.40 -32.36
C ARG A 284 65.36 -94.89 -33.33
N LEU A 285 66.15 -93.97 -33.90
CA LEU A 285 67.23 -94.32 -34.81
C LEU A 285 68.34 -95.09 -34.08
N GLN A 286 68.71 -94.68 -32.86
CA GLN A 286 69.69 -95.39 -32.04
C GLN A 286 69.24 -96.83 -31.74
N ARG A 287 67.97 -97.03 -31.35
CA ARG A 287 67.42 -98.38 -31.11
C ARG A 287 67.41 -99.24 -32.38
N PHE A 288 67.07 -98.67 -33.53
CA PHE A 288 67.14 -99.38 -34.82
C PHE A 288 68.55 -99.87 -35.12
N THR A 289 69.57 -99.06 -34.88
CA THR A 289 70.96 -99.48 -35.11
C THR A 289 71.44 -100.57 -34.15
N ALA A 290 70.96 -100.55 -32.91
CA ALA A 290 71.27 -101.58 -31.92
C ALA A 290 70.68 -102.96 -32.29
N SER A 291 69.63 -103.02 -33.12
CA SER A 291 69.03 -104.28 -33.59
C SER A 291 69.95 -105.13 -34.48
N GLY A 292 71.10 -104.58 -34.93
CA GLY A 292 72.04 -105.28 -35.80
C GLY A 292 71.59 -105.39 -37.27
N LEU A 293 70.32 -105.09 -37.59
CA LEU A 293 69.78 -105.15 -38.96
C LEU A 293 70.47 -104.15 -39.90
N LEU A 294 70.80 -102.95 -39.41
CA LEU A 294 71.52 -101.97 -40.23
C LEU A 294 72.96 -102.45 -40.58
N SER A 295 73.60 -103.17 -39.65
CA SER A 295 74.91 -103.79 -39.89
C SER A 295 74.84 -104.99 -40.84
N ALA A 296 73.69 -105.67 -40.92
CA ALA A 296 73.42 -106.74 -41.88
C ALA A 296 73.24 -106.21 -43.30
N ALA A 297 72.45 -105.15 -43.44
CA ALA A 297 72.15 -104.54 -44.74
C ALA A 297 73.36 -103.79 -45.31
N LEU A 298 74.19 -103.18 -44.44
CA LEU A 298 75.33 -102.36 -44.83
C LEU A 298 76.57 -102.72 -43.98
N PRO A 299 77.24 -103.85 -44.27
CA PRO A 299 78.36 -104.35 -43.45
C PRO A 299 79.62 -103.46 -43.49
N GLN A 300 79.73 -102.55 -44.46
CA GLN A 300 80.86 -101.61 -44.62
C GLN A 300 80.60 -100.24 -43.97
N MET A 301 79.48 -100.04 -43.26
CA MET A 301 79.11 -98.75 -42.67
C MET A 301 79.56 -98.63 -41.20
N GLU A 302 80.38 -97.62 -40.90
CA GLU A 302 80.80 -97.32 -39.52
C GLU A 302 79.62 -96.79 -38.69
N LEU A 303 79.28 -97.54 -37.63
CA LEU A 303 78.20 -97.21 -36.70
C LEU A 303 78.77 -96.40 -35.52
N PRO A 304 78.14 -95.28 -35.12
CA PRO A 304 78.49 -94.59 -33.88
C PRO A 304 78.27 -95.50 -32.68
N ASP A 305 79.10 -95.32 -31.64
CA ASP A 305 79.05 -96.15 -30.42
C ASP A 305 77.63 -96.18 -29.84
N SER A 306 77.08 -97.39 -29.71
CA SER A 306 75.69 -97.61 -29.32
C SER A 306 75.44 -97.40 -27.82
N ALA A 307 76.52 -97.35 -27.02
CA ALA A 307 76.46 -97.10 -25.58
C ALA A 307 76.34 -95.60 -25.20
N ALA A 308 76.58 -94.67 -26.12
CA ALA A 308 76.49 -93.23 -25.89
C ALA A 308 75.16 -92.64 -26.39
N THR A 309 74.58 -91.65 -25.70
CA THR A 309 73.38 -90.94 -26.16
C THR A 309 73.72 -90.08 -27.37
N TRP A 310 73.06 -90.29 -28.51
CA TRP A 310 73.40 -89.57 -29.73
C TRP A 310 72.95 -88.10 -29.68
N THR A 311 73.84 -87.19 -30.09
CA THR A 311 73.48 -85.79 -30.38
C THR A 311 72.90 -85.66 -31.80
N ILE A 312 72.36 -84.48 -32.15
CA ILE A 312 71.66 -84.25 -33.43
C ILE A 312 72.55 -84.60 -34.64
N ASP A 313 73.81 -84.18 -34.63
CA ASP A 313 74.71 -84.32 -35.78
C ASP A 313 75.09 -85.78 -36.11
N PRO A 314 75.54 -86.64 -35.16
CA PRO A 314 75.83 -88.03 -35.46
C PRO A 314 74.59 -88.80 -35.93
N ALA A 315 73.43 -88.60 -35.29
CA ALA A 315 72.18 -89.25 -35.68
C ALA A 315 71.73 -88.84 -37.10
N LEU A 316 71.78 -87.54 -37.43
CA LEU A 316 71.41 -87.05 -38.76
C LEU A 316 72.41 -87.50 -39.83
N SER A 317 73.71 -87.52 -39.52
CA SER A 317 74.75 -87.97 -40.45
C SER A 317 74.58 -89.46 -40.78
N LEU A 318 74.24 -90.28 -39.78
CA LEU A 318 73.99 -91.70 -39.95
C LEU A 318 72.70 -91.94 -40.75
N ALA A 319 71.60 -91.28 -40.39
CA ALA A 319 70.33 -91.40 -41.11
C ALA A 319 70.50 -91.04 -42.60
N ARG A 320 71.20 -89.94 -42.90
CA ARG A 320 71.46 -89.50 -44.28
C ARG A 320 72.37 -90.47 -45.03
N ARG A 321 73.43 -90.99 -44.40
CA ARG A 321 74.32 -92.00 -45.03
C ARG A 321 73.59 -93.31 -45.27
N ALA A 322 72.78 -93.77 -44.32
CA ALA A 322 71.96 -94.97 -44.46
C ALA A 322 70.94 -94.80 -45.59
N GLU A 323 70.23 -93.67 -45.63
CA GLU A 323 69.29 -93.33 -46.73
C GLU A 323 70.01 -93.31 -48.08
N GLN A 324 71.23 -92.73 -48.14
CA GLN A 324 72.01 -92.63 -49.36
C GLN A 324 72.56 -93.99 -49.85
N ALA A 325 72.92 -94.89 -48.93
CA ALA A 325 73.37 -96.25 -49.27
C ALA A 325 72.19 -97.16 -49.67
N LEU A 326 71.01 -96.94 -49.10
CA LEU A 326 69.78 -97.71 -49.37
C LEU A 326 68.92 -97.10 -50.48
N THR A 327 69.34 -96.01 -51.13
CA THR A 327 68.54 -95.31 -52.15
C THR A 327 68.14 -96.20 -53.33
N HIS A 328 68.89 -97.27 -53.60
CA HIS A 328 68.62 -98.23 -54.67
C HIS A 328 67.71 -99.40 -54.25
N VAL A 329 67.36 -99.52 -52.97
CA VAL A 329 66.44 -100.53 -52.44
C VAL A 329 65.03 -99.96 -52.47
N ASN A 330 64.10 -100.71 -53.07
CA ASN A 330 62.71 -100.26 -53.14
C ASN A 330 62.00 -100.47 -51.79
N ASP A 331 61.55 -99.37 -51.15
CA ASP A 331 60.87 -99.35 -49.84
C ASP A 331 59.33 -99.40 -49.96
N ASP A 332 58.83 -99.87 -51.11
CA ASP A 332 57.39 -100.05 -51.30
C ASP A 332 56.86 -101.22 -50.44
N GLU A 333 55.69 -101.03 -49.84
CA GLU A 333 55.02 -102.01 -48.96
C GLU A 333 54.79 -103.38 -49.63
N VAL A 334 54.63 -103.40 -50.95
CA VAL A 334 54.50 -104.63 -51.76
C VAL A 334 55.83 -105.39 -51.86
N HIS A 335 56.96 -104.67 -51.95
CA HIS A 335 58.29 -105.28 -51.97
C HIS A 335 58.65 -105.84 -50.59
N TRP A 336 58.30 -105.12 -49.52
CA TRP A 336 58.48 -105.56 -48.14
C TRP A 336 57.76 -106.89 -47.85
N ASN A 337 56.47 -106.99 -48.15
CA ASN A 337 55.69 -108.21 -47.91
C ASN A 337 56.23 -109.41 -48.72
N ARG A 338 56.68 -109.20 -49.96
CA ARG A 338 57.31 -110.25 -50.77
C ARG A 338 58.61 -110.75 -50.14
N MET A 339 59.47 -109.84 -49.66
CA MET A 339 60.73 -110.21 -49.00
C MET A 339 60.50 -110.95 -47.69
N GLN A 340 59.49 -110.58 -46.90
CA GLN A 340 59.14 -111.31 -45.67
C GLN A 340 58.69 -112.75 -45.95
N HIS A 341 57.86 -112.97 -46.98
CA HIS A 341 57.46 -114.32 -47.38
C HIS A 341 58.66 -115.15 -47.86
N GLN A 342 59.52 -114.58 -48.72
CA GLN A 342 60.73 -115.25 -49.20
C GLN A 342 61.70 -115.60 -48.06
N ILE A 343 61.94 -114.69 -47.13
CA ILE A 343 62.80 -114.94 -45.95
C ILE A 343 62.21 -116.07 -45.09
N GLY A 344 60.89 -116.15 -44.95
CA GLY A 344 60.22 -117.26 -44.26
C GLY A 344 60.43 -118.60 -44.95
N GLU A 345 60.33 -118.64 -46.27
CA GLU A 345 60.61 -119.84 -47.08
C GLU A 345 62.08 -120.26 -46.98
N ASP A 346 63.00 -119.32 -47.20
CA ASP A 346 64.45 -119.53 -47.13
C ASP A 346 64.90 -119.96 -45.72
N LEU A 347 64.33 -119.38 -44.66
CA LEU A 347 64.57 -119.80 -43.27
C LEU A 347 64.12 -121.25 -43.05
N THR A 348 62.96 -121.63 -43.59
CA THR A 348 62.43 -123.00 -43.45
C THR A 348 63.31 -124.00 -44.21
N GLU A 349 63.86 -123.60 -45.36
CA GLU A 349 64.82 -124.40 -46.11
C GLU A 349 66.20 -124.49 -45.43
N LEU A 350 66.67 -123.40 -44.83
CA LEU A 350 67.91 -123.34 -44.06
C LEU A 350 67.83 -124.16 -42.77
N LEU A 351 66.70 -124.13 -42.05
CA LEU A 351 66.42 -125.02 -40.92
C LEU A 351 66.41 -126.49 -41.35
N ARG A 352 65.81 -126.80 -42.51
CA ARG A 352 65.72 -128.17 -43.03
C ARG A 352 67.08 -128.72 -43.43
N SER A 353 67.90 -127.92 -44.11
CA SER A 353 69.24 -128.31 -44.57
C SER A 353 70.27 -128.41 -43.44
N LEU A 354 70.26 -127.48 -42.47
CA LEU A 354 71.17 -127.52 -41.33
C LEU A 354 70.83 -128.61 -40.31
N SER A 355 69.54 -128.93 -40.12
CA SER A 355 69.13 -130.04 -39.24
C SER A 355 69.62 -131.40 -39.75
N ALA A 356 69.72 -131.59 -41.08
CA ALA A 356 70.29 -132.80 -41.66
C ALA A 356 71.81 -132.95 -41.41
N LEU A 357 72.51 -131.84 -41.13
CA LEU A 357 73.94 -131.79 -40.81
C LEU A 357 74.22 -131.64 -39.30
N GLY A 358 73.19 -131.67 -38.45
CA GLY A 358 73.31 -131.61 -36.99
C GLY A 358 73.51 -130.21 -36.40
N HIS A 359 73.31 -129.13 -37.17
CA HIS A 359 73.39 -127.75 -36.69
C HIS A 359 72.00 -127.15 -36.47
N GLN A 360 71.84 -126.30 -35.45
CA GLN A 360 70.57 -125.66 -35.12
C GLN A 360 70.61 -124.17 -35.49
N ALA A 361 69.62 -123.72 -36.25
CA ALA A 361 69.37 -122.29 -36.51
C ALA A 361 68.17 -121.83 -35.67
N SER A 362 68.24 -120.61 -35.14
CA SER A 362 67.15 -119.94 -34.42
C SER A 362 66.83 -118.60 -35.08
N SER A 363 65.54 -118.29 -35.21
CA SER A 363 65.06 -117.00 -35.69
C SER A 363 64.40 -116.25 -34.53
N GLU A 364 64.83 -115.01 -34.29
CA GLU A 364 64.22 -114.10 -33.31
C GLU A 364 63.54 -112.93 -34.04
N PRO A 365 62.22 -112.73 -33.87
CA PRO A 365 61.54 -111.52 -34.34
C PRO A 365 61.85 -110.32 -33.43
N ASN A 366 62.22 -109.18 -34.01
CA ASN A 366 62.47 -107.89 -33.35
C ASN A 366 61.54 -106.79 -33.92
N ASP A 367 61.44 -105.62 -33.25
CA ASP A 367 60.57 -104.48 -33.62
C ASP A 367 60.78 -103.97 -35.07
N TRP A 368 61.88 -104.36 -35.71
CA TRP A 368 62.29 -103.93 -37.05
C TRP A 368 62.45 -105.08 -38.06
N GLY A 369 62.09 -106.32 -37.70
CA GLY A 369 62.15 -107.49 -38.60
C GLY A 369 62.67 -108.77 -37.93
N PHE A 370 62.97 -109.79 -38.74
CA PHE A 370 63.51 -111.06 -38.26
C PHE A 370 65.04 -111.07 -38.32
N THR A 371 65.70 -111.46 -37.23
CA THR A 371 67.14 -111.72 -37.20
C THR A 371 67.36 -113.22 -36.99
N VAL A 372 68.16 -113.82 -37.89
CA VAL A 372 68.45 -115.26 -37.87
C VAL A 372 69.86 -115.47 -37.34
N HIS A 373 70.02 -116.44 -36.44
CA HIS A 373 71.29 -116.86 -35.89
C HIS A 373 71.45 -118.38 -36.06
N ILE A 374 72.66 -118.85 -36.35
CA ILE A 374 72.99 -120.26 -36.51
C ILE A 374 74.02 -120.61 -35.43
N GLN A 375 73.77 -121.69 -34.69
CA GLN A 375 74.68 -122.13 -33.64
C GLN A 375 75.81 -122.97 -34.26
N TYR A 376 76.99 -122.38 -34.35
CA TYR A 376 78.20 -123.03 -34.84
C TYR A 376 79.30 -122.95 -33.77
N GLN A 377 79.90 -124.08 -33.42
CA GLN A 377 80.92 -124.21 -32.35
C GLN A 377 80.49 -123.55 -31.02
N ASN A 378 79.22 -123.70 -30.63
CA ASN A 378 78.62 -123.17 -29.40
C ASN A 378 78.58 -121.64 -29.28
N ARG A 379 78.70 -120.91 -30.40
CA ARG A 379 78.40 -119.47 -30.51
C ARG A 379 77.23 -119.23 -31.45
N LEU A 380 76.40 -118.25 -31.11
CA LEU A 380 75.32 -117.78 -31.96
C LEU A 380 75.93 -116.84 -32.98
N GLU A 381 76.22 -117.37 -34.17
CA GLU A 381 76.80 -116.59 -35.26
C GLU A 381 75.73 -116.28 -36.30
N ARG A 382 75.84 -115.11 -36.93
CA ARG A 382 74.91 -114.73 -37.98
C ARG A 382 75.22 -115.50 -39.27
N PRO A 383 74.21 -115.87 -40.09
CA PRO A 383 74.41 -116.67 -41.30
C PRO A 383 75.47 -116.10 -42.27
N ASP A 384 75.53 -114.79 -42.41
CA ASP A 384 76.49 -114.06 -43.24
C ASP A 384 77.91 -114.11 -42.67
N THR A 385 78.06 -114.07 -41.35
CA THR A 385 79.35 -114.23 -40.68
C THR A 385 79.81 -115.69 -40.73
N LEU A 386 78.89 -116.63 -40.55
CA LEU A 386 79.14 -118.06 -40.61
C LEU A 386 79.53 -118.53 -42.02
N ALA A 387 78.89 -118.01 -43.07
CA ALA A 387 79.26 -118.31 -44.45
C ALA A 387 80.69 -117.85 -44.76
N ASN A 388 81.12 -116.70 -44.23
CA ASN A 388 82.50 -116.24 -44.36
C ASN A 388 83.48 -117.13 -43.58
N ILE A 389 83.12 -117.56 -42.36
CA ILE A 389 83.95 -118.46 -41.55
C ILE A 389 84.12 -119.82 -42.22
N LEU A 390 83.04 -120.44 -42.74
CA LEU A 390 83.12 -121.71 -43.46
C LEU A 390 83.82 -121.59 -44.82
N ALA A 391 83.66 -120.47 -45.53
CA ALA A 391 84.38 -120.24 -46.78
C ALA A 391 85.90 -120.12 -46.54
N ASP A 392 86.32 -119.52 -45.42
CA ASP A 392 87.74 -119.40 -45.06
C ASP A 392 88.33 -120.74 -44.56
N ASP A 393 87.53 -121.58 -43.89
CA ASP A 393 87.96 -122.92 -43.44
C ASP A 393 88.05 -123.93 -44.60
N ILE A 394 87.08 -123.96 -45.52
CA ILE A 394 87.09 -124.87 -46.69
C ILE A 394 88.23 -124.50 -47.67
N ALA A 395 88.58 -123.21 -47.76
CA ALA A 395 89.71 -122.75 -48.56
C ALA A 395 91.09 -123.15 -47.99
N ARG A 396 91.20 -123.41 -46.67
CA ARG A 396 92.47 -123.80 -46.03
C ARG A 396 92.80 -125.29 -46.14
N ASP A 397 91.81 -126.18 -46.26
CA ASP A 397 92.02 -127.65 -46.21
C ASP A 397 92.18 -128.36 -47.58
N THR A 398 92.05 -127.68 -48.73
CA THR A 398 92.07 -128.34 -50.06
C THR A 398 93.11 -127.85 -51.07
N GLY A 399 93.98 -126.87 -50.76
CA GLY A 399 95.21 -126.61 -51.54
C GLY A 399 95.05 -126.31 -53.05
N VAL A 400 93.86 -125.92 -53.55
CA VAL A 400 93.61 -125.55 -54.96
C VAL A 400 93.05 -124.13 -55.02
N SER A 401 93.70 -123.27 -55.82
CA SER A 401 93.34 -121.85 -56.00
C SER A 401 91.95 -121.66 -56.60
N THR A 402 91.15 -120.81 -55.95
CA THR A 402 89.74 -120.47 -56.18
C THR A 402 89.42 -119.80 -57.53
N THR A 403 90.40 -119.65 -58.43
CA THR A 403 90.29 -118.78 -59.62
C THR A 403 89.87 -119.52 -60.89
N TRP A 404 89.99 -120.85 -60.97
CA TRP A 404 89.69 -121.61 -62.19
C TRP A 404 88.41 -122.46 -62.15
N LEU A 405 87.88 -122.78 -60.96
CA LEU A 405 86.63 -123.55 -60.82
C LEU A 405 85.35 -122.74 -61.12
N PHE A 406 85.43 -121.40 -61.14
CA PHE A 406 84.29 -120.55 -61.53
C PHE A 406 84.25 -120.21 -63.04
N ALA A 407 85.31 -120.50 -63.80
CA ALA A 407 85.40 -120.13 -65.22
C ALA A 407 84.61 -121.06 -66.17
N SER A 408 84.33 -122.31 -65.77
CA SER A 408 83.57 -123.27 -66.60
C SER A 408 82.05 -123.26 -66.35
N PHE A 409 81.58 -122.61 -65.28
CA PHE A 409 80.16 -122.60 -64.92
C PHE A 409 79.37 -121.39 -65.46
N SER A 410 80.03 -120.26 -65.77
CA SER A 410 79.32 -119.05 -66.25
C SER A 410 79.07 -119.03 -67.77
N VAL A 411 79.82 -119.79 -68.57
CA VAL A 411 79.57 -119.89 -70.04
C VAL A 411 78.25 -120.61 -70.33
N SER A 412 77.78 -121.48 -69.42
CA SER A 412 76.51 -122.19 -69.60
C SER A 412 75.28 -121.38 -69.15
N LEU A 413 75.44 -120.35 -68.29
CA LEU A 413 74.31 -119.49 -67.89
C LEU A 413 74.02 -118.39 -68.93
N VAL A 414 75.04 -117.96 -69.68
CA VAL A 414 74.91 -116.87 -70.67
C VAL A 414 74.22 -117.32 -71.97
N ILE A 415 74.21 -118.61 -72.30
CA ILE A 415 73.53 -119.12 -73.52
C ILE A 415 72.01 -119.31 -73.29
N SER A 416 71.55 -119.47 -72.05
CA SER A 416 70.12 -119.68 -71.75
C SER A 416 69.28 -118.39 -71.60
N ALA A 417 69.91 -117.20 -71.60
CA ALA A 417 69.21 -115.91 -71.58
C ALA A 417 68.99 -115.32 -73.00
N LEU A 418 69.32 -116.08 -74.06
CA LEU A 418 69.26 -115.65 -75.46
C LEU A 418 67.99 -116.10 -76.22
N LEU A 419 66.96 -116.66 -75.57
CA LEU A 419 65.70 -117.01 -76.25
C LEU A 419 64.44 -116.54 -75.52
N GLY A 420 64.34 -115.21 -75.43
CA GLY A 420 63.15 -114.43 -75.78
C GLY A 420 62.11 -114.14 -74.68
N PRO A 421 61.24 -113.12 -74.85
CA PRO A 421 61.20 -112.10 -75.91
C PRO A 421 61.06 -110.62 -75.45
N ARG A 422 61.63 -109.73 -76.27
CA ARG A 422 61.16 -108.38 -76.69
C ARG A 422 60.16 -107.61 -75.79
N ALA A 423 60.53 -106.40 -75.36
CA ALA A 423 60.08 -105.12 -75.96
C ALA A 423 60.30 -103.92 -75.02
N GLY A 424 60.76 -102.80 -75.59
CA GLY A 424 60.38 -101.45 -75.14
C GLY A 424 61.31 -100.73 -74.16
N ARG A 425 62.38 -100.13 -74.67
CA ARG A 425 63.15 -99.05 -74.01
C ARG A 425 63.02 -97.77 -74.85
N ARG A 426 63.04 -96.61 -74.17
CA ARG A 426 63.13 -95.20 -74.63
C ARG A 426 61.77 -94.53 -74.94
N ASP A 427 61.49 -93.28 -74.59
CA ASP A 427 62.33 -92.18 -74.08
C ASP A 427 61.47 -91.11 -73.35
N ARG A 428 62.19 -90.25 -72.62
CA ARG A 428 61.87 -88.99 -71.92
C ARG A 428 60.74 -88.09 -72.47
N SER A 429 60.03 -87.38 -71.59
CA SER A 429 60.35 -85.99 -71.16
C SER A 429 59.17 -85.24 -70.49
N ARG A 430 59.49 -84.46 -69.42
CA ARG A 430 59.07 -83.07 -69.03
C ARG A 430 57.58 -82.65 -69.16
N HIS A 431 56.95 -81.80 -68.35
CA HIS A 431 57.30 -80.61 -67.55
C HIS A 431 56.06 -80.23 -66.67
N ARG A 432 56.20 -79.66 -65.45
CA ARG A 432 55.83 -78.26 -65.01
C ARG A 432 54.41 -77.75 -65.40
N GLN A 433 53.61 -76.97 -64.63
CA GLN A 433 53.83 -75.77 -63.79
C GLN A 433 52.44 -75.25 -63.27
N CYS A 434 52.29 -74.78 -62.01
CA CYS A 434 52.04 -73.38 -61.52
C CYS A 434 50.63 -72.73 -61.48
N ARG A 435 50.47 -71.84 -60.46
CA ARG A 435 49.58 -70.61 -60.26
C ARG A 435 48.14 -70.80 -59.75
N ALA A 436 47.42 -69.86 -59.08
CA ALA A 436 47.62 -68.54 -58.43
C ALA A 436 46.27 -68.01 -57.81
N GLY A 437 46.27 -66.88 -57.05
CA GLY A 437 45.15 -65.91 -56.86
C GLY A 437 44.51 -65.87 -55.44
N GLY A 438 44.01 -64.77 -54.83
CA GLY A 438 43.77 -63.34 -55.14
C GLY A 438 42.67 -62.78 -54.18
N LEU A 439 42.50 -61.45 -54.01
CA LEU A 439 41.21 -60.67 -53.91
C LEU A 439 41.24 -59.31 -53.15
N GLN A 440 40.33 -58.44 -53.59
CA GLN A 440 40.09 -56.99 -53.36
C GLN A 440 38.76 -56.71 -52.55
N PRO A 441 38.40 -55.43 -52.23
CA PRO A 441 37.30 -54.98 -51.34
C PRO A 441 36.10 -54.28 -52.04
N PRO A 442 35.09 -53.75 -51.29
CA PRO A 442 34.29 -52.55 -51.71
C PRO A 442 33.78 -51.65 -50.52
N VAL A 443 32.84 -50.69 -50.60
CA VAL A 443 32.64 -49.37 -51.29
C VAL A 443 31.31 -48.73 -50.74
N CYS A 444 31.24 -47.38 -50.63
CA CYS A 444 30.06 -46.44 -50.64
C CYS A 444 28.98 -46.35 -49.50
N ARG A 445 28.65 -45.12 -49.03
CA ARG A 445 27.44 -44.31 -49.37
C ARG A 445 27.28 -42.97 -48.57
N ARG A 446 26.66 -41.98 -49.23
CA ARG A 446 26.18 -40.62 -48.81
C ARG A 446 24.70 -40.67 -48.34
N PRO A 447 24.09 -39.66 -47.64
CA PRO A 447 23.57 -38.41 -48.28
C PRO A 447 23.51 -37.11 -47.38
N GLY A 448 23.29 -35.93 -47.99
CA GLY A 448 22.94 -34.63 -47.33
C GLY A 448 21.41 -34.37 -47.32
N PRO A 449 20.87 -33.12 -47.39
CA PRO A 449 21.35 -31.74 -47.10
C PRO A 449 20.31 -30.86 -46.30
N ALA A 450 20.59 -29.57 -45.96
CA ALA A 450 19.66 -28.40 -46.15
C ALA A 450 20.03 -27.06 -45.41
N ARG A 451 19.95 -25.97 -46.20
CA ARG A 451 19.52 -24.55 -45.99
C ARG A 451 20.08 -23.73 -44.79
N ARG A 452 20.92 -22.70 -45.00
CA ARG A 452 20.72 -21.30 -45.51
C ARG A 452 19.77 -20.41 -44.69
N ARG A 453 20.39 -19.42 -44.01
CA ARG A 453 19.86 -18.12 -43.57
C ARG A 453 20.01 -17.10 -44.71
N ALA A 454 19.01 -16.24 -44.88
CA ALA A 454 19.10 -14.81 -45.17
C ALA A 454 17.75 -14.21 -44.80
#